data_AF-A0A6N8X9R1-F1
#
_entry.id   AF-A0A6N8X9R1-F1
#
_cell.length_a   1.000
_cell.length_b   1.000
_cell.length_c   1.000
_cell.angle_alpha   90.00
_cell.angle_beta   90.00
_cell.angle_gamma   90.00
#
_symmetry.space_group_name_H-M   'P 1'
#
loop_
_entity.id
_entity.type
_entity.pdbx_description
1 polymer ?
#
loop_
_entity_poly.entity_id
_entity_poly.type
_entity_poly.pdbx_seq_one_letter_code
_entity_poly.pdbx_strand_id
1 'polypeptide(L)'
;AWVHKTPAIAAKQLALSGVVGIAVRSIAEAEVFAAAGFDDIRIMRGLVTVRSRQRAAALATTATLVFQPDRPLCGADWFHDAVTVSTRVVGVPEPGRAILDAGQKAVGRDFGDPVLLGHEDCTASAGSAEHGIALFPGPAAFAIGDWLQLVPADMATVFALHDFVYAVRDGRLEAVWPVAARGAF
;
A
#
# COMPACT_ATOMS: atom_id res chain seq x y z
N ALA A 1 9.39 -10.42 13.17
CA ALA A 1 8.65 -9.47 14.03
C ALA A 1 7.41 -10.18 14.57
N TRP A 2 7.43 -10.55 15.85
CA TRP A 2 6.45 -11.46 16.44
C TRP A 2 5.25 -10.68 16.97
N VAL A 3 4.10 -10.80 16.31
CA VAL A 3 2.83 -10.13 16.67
C VAL A 3 2.20 -10.85 17.87
N HIS A 4 2.65 -10.54 19.08
CA HIS A 4 1.97 -10.94 20.30
C HIS A 4 0.89 -9.88 20.58
N LYS A 5 -0.38 -10.27 20.74
CA LYS A 5 -1.49 -9.35 20.99
C LYS A 5 -1.60 -8.91 22.47
N THR A 6 -0.52 -9.04 23.23
CA THR A 6 -0.58 -8.97 24.70
C THR A 6 0.63 -8.24 25.29
N PRO A 7 0.43 -7.11 26.00
CA PRO A 7 1.49 -6.36 26.68
C PRO A 7 2.38 -7.18 27.62
N ALA A 8 1.82 -8.16 28.32
CA ALA A 8 2.59 -9.03 29.22
C ALA A 8 3.64 -9.88 28.50
N ILE A 9 3.36 -10.34 27.27
CA ILE A 9 4.32 -11.10 26.46
C ILE A 9 5.37 -10.14 25.90
N ALA A 10 4.96 -8.95 25.46
CA ALA A 10 5.84 -7.90 24.98
C ALA A 10 6.90 -7.52 26.00
N ALA A 11 6.48 -7.29 27.24
CA ALA A 11 7.38 -6.93 28.34
C ALA A 11 8.42 -8.04 28.60
N LYS A 12 8.00 -9.31 28.52
CA LYS A 12 8.92 -10.46 28.66
C LYS A 12 9.91 -10.54 27.50
N GLN A 13 9.50 -10.20 26.28
CA GLN A 13 10.38 -10.20 25.12
C GLN A 13 11.38 -9.05 25.15
N LEU A 14 10.97 -7.85 25.56
CA LEU A 14 11.88 -6.72 25.77
C LEU A 14 12.90 -6.98 26.87
N ALA A 15 12.57 -7.81 27.86
CA ALA A 15 13.51 -8.23 28.90
C ALA A 15 14.60 -9.20 28.38
N LEU A 16 14.46 -9.74 27.16
CA LEU A 16 15.49 -10.56 26.52
C LEU A 16 16.50 -9.66 25.79
N SER A 17 17.78 -10.01 25.86
CA SER A 17 18.87 -9.23 25.27
C SER A 17 18.69 -9.07 23.75
N GLY A 18 18.69 -7.82 23.27
CA GLY A 18 18.72 -7.48 21.84
C GLY A 18 17.36 -7.21 21.20
N VAL A 19 16.25 -7.26 21.95
CA VAL A 19 14.93 -6.82 21.45
C VAL A 19 14.75 -5.34 21.73
N VAL A 20 14.45 -4.56 20.68
CA VAL A 20 14.17 -3.12 20.77
C VAL A 20 12.80 -2.87 20.17
N GLY A 21 11.94 -2.20 20.94
CA GLY A 21 10.57 -1.85 20.55
C GLY A 21 9.64 -3.02 20.30
N ILE A 22 8.44 -2.70 19.82
CA ILE A 22 7.39 -3.67 19.47
C ILE A 22 6.82 -3.38 18.07
N ALA A 23 6.38 -4.43 17.38
CA ALA A 23 5.72 -4.31 16.09
C ALA A 23 4.25 -4.75 16.18
N VAL A 24 3.35 -3.88 15.72
CA VAL A 24 1.90 -4.09 15.72
C VAL A 24 1.34 -3.95 14.30
N ARG A 25 0.16 -4.51 14.04
CA ARG A 25 -0.45 -4.49 12.71
C ARG A 25 -1.42 -3.33 12.49
N SER A 26 -1.87 -2.66 13.55
CA SER A 26 -2.89 -1.62 13.44
C SER A 26 -2.72 -0.53 14.50
N ILE A 27 -3.33 0.63 14.24
CA ILE A 27 -3.41 1.73 15.22
C ILE A 27 -4.14 1.32 16.50
N ALA A 28 -5.13 0.43 16.42
CA ALA A 28 -5.84 -0.05 17.60
C ALA A 28 -4.95 -0.92 18.51
N GLU A 29 -4.08 -1.75 17.92
CA GLU A 29 -3.08 -2.49 18.69
C GLU A 29 -2.06 -1.51 19.29
N ALA A 30 -1.57 -0.53 18.51
CA ALA A 30 -0.62 0.48 19.00
C ALA A 30 -1.13 1.23 20.24
N GLU A 31 -2.40 1.64 20.25
CA GLU A 31 -3.01 2.31 21.40
C GLU A 31 -3.05 1.43 22.66
N VAL A 32 -3.34 0.14 22.51
CA VAL A 32 -3.34 -0.81 23.64
C VAL A 32 -1.95 -0.94 24.25
N PHE A 33 -0.91 -1.00 23.42
CA PHE A 33 0.47 -1.09 23.91
C PHE A 33 0.96 0.24 24.49
N ALA A 34 0.64 1.37 23.89
CA ALA A 34 0.98 2.67 24.45
C ALA A 34 0.31 2.89 25.82
N ALA A 35 -0.96 2.50 25.98
CA ALA A 35 -1.64 2.53 27.28
C ALA A 35 -0.99 1.60 28.32
N ALA A 36 -0.26 0.58 27.88
CA ALA A 36 0.52 -0.31 28.73
C ALA A 36 1.97 0.16 28.98
N GLY A 37 2.33 1.36 28.51
CA GLY A 37 3.64 1.99 28.76
C GLY A 37 4.71 1.72 27.71
N PHE A 38 4.35 1.19 26.54
CA PHE A 38 5.29 1.01 25.44
C PHE A 38 5.38 2.30 24.60
N ASP A 39 6.59 2.76 24.31
CA ASP A 39 6.87 4.02 23.64
C ASP A 39 7.56 3.87 22.29
N ASP A 40 8.26 2.76 22.03
CA ASP A 40 8.83 2.42 20.72
C ASP A 40 7.94 1.40 19.98
N ILE A 41 7.01 1.92 19.16
CA ILE A 41 5.98 1.12 18.50
C ILE A 41 6.04 1.28 16.98
N ARG A 42 6.25 0.17 16.28
CA ARG A 42 6.23 0.10 14.81
C ARG A 42 4.90 -0.42 14.30
N ILE A 43 4.18 0.37 13.50
CA ILE A 43 2.95 -0.05 12.84
C ILE A 43 3.29 -0.57 11.44
N MET A 44 3.06 -1.87 11.24
CA MET A 44 3.48 -2.62 10.06
C MET A 44 2.55 -2.47 8.85
N ARG A 45 1.43 -1.75 8.97
CA ARG A 45 0.51 -1.46 7.86
C ARG A 45 0.28 0.03 7.72
N GLY A 46 0.00 0.47 6.49
CA GLY A 46 -0.45 1.83 6.19
C GLY A 46 -1.74 2.24 6.91
N LEU A 47 -1.81 3.51 7.31
CA LEU A 47 -3.01 4.13 7.91
C LEU A 47 -3.97 4.63 6.83
N VAL A 48 -4.91 3.78 6.43
CA VAL A 48 -5.76 4.03 5.25
C VAL A 48 -6.79 5.15 5.48
N THR A 49 -7.42 5.21 6.65
CA THR A 49 -8.56 6.12 6.91
C THR A 49 -8.13 7.42 7.60
N VAL A 50 -8.87 8.52 7.36
CA VAL A 50 -8.70 9.80 8.10
C VAL A 50 -8.75 9.56 9.61
N ARG A 51 -9.70 8.74 10.07
CA ARG A 51 -9.83 8.38 11.49
C ARG A 51 -8.59 7.66 12.02
N SER A 52 -8.02 6.71 11.27
CA SER A 52 -6.78 6.04 11.68
C SER A 52 -5.57 6.98 11.72
N ARG A 53 -5.53 7.96 10.81
CA ARG A 53 -4.49 9.01 10.78
C ARG A 53 -4.61 9.97 11.97
N GLN A 54 -5.82 10.44 12.29
CA GLN A 54 -6.07 11.30 13.45
C GLN A 54 -5.68 10.61 14.76
N ARG A 55 -6.02 9.32 14.90
CA ARG A 55 -5.64 8.50 16.05
C ARG A 55 -4.13 8.35 16.17
N ALA A 56 -3.43 8.09 15.06
CA ALA A 56 -1.98 8.01 15.03
C ALA A 56 -1.31 9.35 15.37
N ALA A 57 -1.84 10.47 14.87
CA ALA A 57 -1.34 11.79 15.20
C ALA A 57 -1.50 12.11 16.70
N ALA A 58 -2.64 11.74 17.30
CA ALA A 58 -2.84 11.86 18.74
C ALA A 58 -1.86 10.97 19.52
N LEU A 59 -1.69 9.70 19.11
CA LEU A 59 -0.81 8.74 19.77
C LEU A 59 0.69 9.12 19.66
N ALA A 60 1.09 9.75 18.56
CA ALA A 60 2.46 10.22 18.35
C ALA A 60 2.90 11.29 19.37
N THR A 61 1.97 11.87 20.14
CA THR A 61 2.30 12.78 21.25
C THR A 61 2.86 12.06 22.47
N THR A 62 2.66 10.75 22.57
CA THR A 62 3.03 9.94 23.75
C THR A 62 3.91 8.73 23.42
N ALA A 63 4.09 8.40 22.14
CA ALA A 63 4.90 7.27 21.68
C ALA A 63 5.60 7.61 20.36
N THR A 64 6.80 7.07 20.17
CA THR A 64 7.50 7.06 18.88
C THR A 64 6.82 6.05 17.97
N LEU A 65 6.24 6.54 16.88
CA LEU A 65 5.56 5.70 15.89
C LEU A 65 6.38 5.63 14.60
N VAL A 66 6.80 4.42 14.23
CA VAL A 66 7.38 4.15 12.91
C VAL A 66 6.32 3.51 12.03
N PHE A 67 5.95 4.20 10.96
CA PHE A 67 5.00 3.67 9.96
C PHE A 67 5.77 3.04 8.81
N GLN A 68 5.28 1.90 8.35
CA GLN A 68 5.61 1.41 7.01
C GLN A 68 4.43 1.81 6.09
N PRO A 69 4.54 2.91 5.34
CA PRO A 69 3.45 3.33 4.46
C PRO A 69 3.35 2.36 3.28
N ASP A 70 2.22 1.67 3.16
CA ASP A 70 1.86 0.92 1.94
C ASP A 70 1.11 1.81 0.91
N ARG A 71 0.67 3.00 1.33
CA ARG A 71 0.11 4.10 0.53
C ARG A 71 0.56 5.44 1.12
N PRO A 72 0.56 6.56 0.37
CA PRO A 72 0.82 7.87 0.91
C PRO A 72 -0.19 8.18 2.00
N LEU A 73 0.31 8.76 3.08
CA LEU A 73 -0.52 9.43 4.06
C LEU A 73 -1.20 10.59 3.32
N CYS A 74 -2.43 10.38 2.86
CA CYS A 74 -3.24 11.44 2.25
C CYS A 74 -3.16 12.71 3.13
N GLY A 75 -2.71 13.82 2.55
CA GLY A 75 -2.53 15.11 3.24
C GLY A 75 -1.11 15.43 3.72
N ALA A 76 -0.12 14.55 3.51
CA ALA A 76 1.29 14.91 3.59
C ALA A 76 1.77 15.34 2.20
N ASP A 77 1.91 16.65 1.99
CA ASP A 77 2.47 17.29 0.79
C ASP A 77 3.95 16.94 0.52
N TRP A 78 4.59 16.24 1.45
CA TRP A 78 5.99 15.81 1.37
C TRP A 78 6.19 14.34 0.98
N PHE A 79 5.11 13.58 0.70
CA PHE A 79 5.22 12.16 0.33
C PHE A 79 4.25 11.77 -0.80
N HIS A 80 4.80 11.26 -1.90
CA HIS A 80 4.04 10.82 -3.07
C HIS A 80 4.18 9.30 -3.27
N ASP A 81 3.18 8.68 -3.92
CA ASP A 81 3.27 7.29 -4.39
C ASP A 81 4.49 7.12 -5.30
N ALA A 82 5.46 6.32 -4.85
CA ALA A 82 6.66 6.00 -5.63
C ALA A 82 6.53 4.69 -6.43
N VAL A 83 5.48 3.90 -6.16
CA VAL A 83 5.26 2.59 -6.78
C VAL A 83 3.90 2.56 -7.45
N THR A 84 3.91 2.26 -8.74
CA THR A 84 2.71 2.04 -9.54
C THR A 84 2.89 0.83 -10.43
N VAL A 85 1.80 0.17 -10.77
CA VAL A 85 1.76 -0.83 -11.84
C VAL A 85 1.28 -0.14 -13.12
N SER A 86 2.11 -0.17 -14.15
CA SER A 86 1.72 0.37 -15.46
C SER A 86 0.78 -0.61 -16.16
N THR A 87 -0.26 -0.08 -16.81
CA THR A 87 -1.28 -0.86 -17.49
C THR A 87 -1.77 -0.14 -18.73
N ARG A 88 -2.24 -0.89 -19.73
CA ARG A 88 -2.89 -0.35 -20.92
C ARG A 88 -4.38 -0.55 -20.90
N VAL A 89 -5.09 0.40 -21.50
CA VAL A 89 -6.50 0.20 -21.87
C VAL A 89 -6.56 -0.78 -23.03
N VAL A 90 -7.17 -1.94 -22.79
CA VAL A 90 -7.36 -2.99 -23.81
C VAL A 90 -8.80 -3.07 -24.32
N GLY A 91 -9.73 -2.36 -23.68
CA GLY A 91 -11.11 -2.28 -24.13
C GLY A 91 -11.89 -1.15 -23.50
N VAL A 92 -12.85 -0.60 -24.24
CA VAL A 92 -13.82 0.39 -23.79
C VAL A 92 -15.21 -0.08 -24.23
N PRO A 93 -15.80 -1.07 -23.55
CA PRO A 93 -17.03 -1.71 -24.02
C PRO A 93 -18.25 -0.78 -23.95
N GLU A 94 -18.22 0.20 -23.06
CA GLU A 94 -19.29 1.17 -22.86
C GLU A 94 -18.71 2.50 -22.32
N PRO A 95 -19.41 3.65 -22.54
CA PRO A 95 -18.97 4.92 -21.99
C PRO A 95 -18.77 4.86 -20.48
N GLY A 96 -17.60 5.32 -20.01
CA GLY A 96 -17.26 5.36 -18.58
C GLY A 96 -16.68 4.05 -18.03
N ARG A 97 -16.37 3.07 -18.89
CA ARG A 97 -15.72 1.82 -18.47
C ARG A 97 -14.51 1.50 -19.32
N ALA A 98 -13.36 1.32 -18.67
CA ALA A 98 -12.14 0.84 -19.30
C ALA A 98 -11.74 -0.54 -18.75
N ILE A 99 -11.32 -1.43 -19.63
CA ILE A 99 -10.71 -2.72 -19.31
C ILE A 99 -9.20 -2.55 -19.44
N LEU A 100 -8.49 -2.98 -18.41
CA LEU A 100 -7.05 -2.82 -18.24
C LEU A 100 -6.37 -4.19 -18.38
N ASP A 101 -5.14 -4.24 -18.88
CA ASP A 101 -4.33 -5.47 -18.94
C ASP A 101 -3.64 -5.87 -17.63
N ALA A 102 -3.89 -5.13 -16.55
CA ALA A 102 -3.39 -5.43 -15.21
C ALA A 102 -4.54 -5.90 -14.30
N GLY A 103 -4.65 -7.22 -14.12
CA GLY A 103 -5.59 -7.86 -13.19
C GLY A 103 -4.94 -8.28 -11.85
N GLN A 104 -5.55 -9.26 -11.18
CA GLN A 104 -5.11 -9.77 -9.88
C GLN A 104 -3.66 -10.27 -9.87
N LYS A 105 -3.16 -10.82 -10.98
CA LYS A 105 -1.76 -11.28 -11.08
C LYS A 105 -0.75 -10.13 -11.17
N ALA A 106 -1.21 -8.92 -11.46
CA ALA A 106 -0.38 -7.72 -11.52
C ALA A 106 -0.54 -6.85 -10.26
N VAL A 107 -1.74 -6.68 -9.72
CA VAL A 107 -1.96 -5.72 -8.61
C VAL A 107 -2.40 -6.38 -7.29
N GLY A 108 -2.71 -7.67 -7.29
CA GLY A 108 -3.31 -8.35 -6.14
C GLY A 108 -4.76 -7.92 -5.88
N ARG A 109 -5.40 -8.57 -4.89
CA ARG A 109 -6.78 -8.22 -4.46
C ARG A 109 -7.03 -8.42 -2.96
N ASP A 110 -6.17 -9.16 -2.27
CA ASP A 110 -6.39 -9.60 -0.89
C ASP A 110 -6.51 -8.47 0.13
N PHE A 111 -5.95 -7.30 -0.20
CA PHE A 111 -5.89 -6.15 0.70
C PHE A 111 -6.58 -4.90 0.16
N GLY A 112 -7.47 -5.08 -0.83
CA GLY A 112 -8.29 -4.02 -1.42
C GLY A 112 -7.96 -3.78 -2.89
N ASP A 113 -8.68 -2.83 -3.47
CA ASP A 113 -8.55 -2.47 -4.87
C ASP A 113 -7.50 -1.34 -5.09
N PRO A 114 -6.83 -1.33 -6.27
CA PRO A 114 -5.92 -0.27 -6.65
C PRO A 114 -6.66 1.06 -6.86
N VAL A 115 -5.90 2.14 -6.93
CA VAL A 115 -6.38 3.47 -7.33
C VAL A 115 -5.77 3.83 -8.68
N LEU A 116 -6.56 4.41 -9.57
CA LEU A 116 -6.03 4.93 -10.83
C LEU A 116 -5.39 6.30 -10.58
N LEU A 117 -4.07 6.40 -10.80
CA LEU A 117 -3.32 7.62 -10.54
C LEU A 117 -3.87 8.78 -11.39
N GLY A 118 -4.16 9.92 -10.75
CA GLY A 118 -4.74 11.10 -11.39
C GLY A 118 -6.26 11.03 -11.61
N HIS A 119 -6.91 9.93 -11.23
CA HIS A 119 -8.35 9.70 -11.38
C HIS A 119 -8.95 9.13 -10.10
N GLU A 120 -8.82 9.88 -9.00
CA GLU A 120 -9.31 9.48 -7.67
C GLU A 120 -10.85 9.40 -7.59
N ASP A 121 -11.54 10.00 -8.55
CA ASP A 121 -12.99 9.94 -8.75
C ASP A 121 -13.46 8.65 -9.46
N CYS A 122 -12.53 7.88 -10.02
CA CYS A 122 -12.77 6.60 -10.66
C CYS A 122 -12.69 5.44 -9.65
N THR A 123 -13.54 4.43 -9.84
CA THR A 123 -13.40 3.15 -9.13
C THR A 123 -12.58 2.20 -10.00
N ALA A 124 -11.33 1.95 -9.59
CA ALA A 124 -10.49 0.91 -10.17
C ALA A 124 -10.61 -0.40 -9.37
N SER A 125 -10.49 -1.55 -10.03
CA SER A 125 -10.45 -2.86 -9.39
C SER A 125 -9.53 -3.82 -10.13
N ALA A 126 -8.98 -4.79 -9.41
CA ALA A 126 -8.15 -5.84 -9.99
C ALA A 126 -8.94 -6.81 -10.90
N GLY A 127 -10.27 -6.72 -10.94
CA GLY A 127 -11.13 -7.50 -11.83
C GLY A 127 -10.85 -9.01 -11.78
N SER A 128 -10.40 -9.55 -12.91
CA SER A 128 -10.05 -10.95 -13.13
C SER A 128 -8.55 -11.22 -12.96
N ALA A 129 -8.09 -12.44 -13.24
CA ALA A 129 -6.66 -12.78 -13.15
C ALA A 129 -5.76 -11.84 -13.97
N GLU A 130 -6.15 -11.53 -15.21
CA GLU A 130 -5.34 -10.76 -16.17
C GLU A 130 -5.92 -9.38 -16.48
N HIS A 131 -7.21 -9.14 -16.19
CA HIS A 131 -7.86 -7.89 -16.56
C HIS A 131 -8.39 -7.12 -15.36
N GLY A 132 -7.96 -5.86 -15.25
CA GLY A 132 -8.51 -4.86 -14.34
C GLY A 132 -9.67 -4.11 -14.96
N ILE A 133 -10.43 -3.39 -14.13
CA ILE A 133 -11.57 -2.58 -14.56
C ILE A 133 -11.48 -1.21 -13.91
N ALA A 134 -11.67 -0.14 -14.68
CA ALA A 134 -11.82 1.22 -14.21
C ALA A 134 -13.20 1.77 -14.61
N LEU A 135 -13.96 2.23 -13.61
CA LEU A 135 -15.32 2.78 -13.75
C LEU A 135 -15.33 4.27 -13.40
N PHE A 136 -15.69 5.09 -14.37
CA PHE A 136 -15.68 6.53 -14.29
C PHE A 136 -17.12 7.06 -14.14
N PRO A 137 -17.32 8.17 -13.40
CA PRO A 137 -18.64 8.77 -13.22
C PRO A 137 -19.22 9.37 -14.52
N GLY A 138 -18.39 9.58 -15.54
CA GLY A 138 -18.78 10.02 -16.88
C GLY A 138 -18.01 9.26 -17.96
N PRO A 139 -18.23 9.58 -19.25
CA PRO A 139 -17.48 8.97 -20.33
C PRO A 139 -15.97 9.19 -20.13
N ALA A 140 -15.25 8.09 -19.94
CA ALA A 140 -13.81 8.12 -19.83
C ALA A 140 -13.19 8.53 -21.17
N ALA A 141 -12.28 9.49 -21.16
CA ALA A 141 -11.62 10.00 -22.36
C ALA A 141 -10.39 9.17 -22.75
N PHE A 142 -10.47 7.84 -22.64
CA PHE A 142 -9.35 6.95 -22.98
C PHE A 142 -9.64 6.13 -24.23
N ALA A 143 -8.63 6.00 -25.06
CA ALA A 143 -8.62 5.11 -26.21
C ALA A 143 -7.96 3.77 -25.87
N ILE A 144 -8.30 2.74 -26.62
CA ILE A 144 -7.57 1.46 -26.58
C ILE A 144 -6.10 1.75 -26.94
N GLY A 145 -5.18 1.27 -26.10
CA GLY A 145 -3.74 1.47 -26.22
C GLY A 145 -3.18 2.55 -25.28
N ASP A 146 -4.03 3.38 -24.67
CA ASP A 146 -3.58 4.40 -23.73
C ASP A 146 -2.90 3.77 -22.50
N TRP A 147 -1.83 4.42 -22.05
CA TRP A 147 -1.09 4.04 -20.85
C TRP A 147 -1.67 4.71 -19.62
N LEU A 148 -1.84 3.91 -18.58
CA LEU A 148 -2.34 4.31 -17.28
C LEU A 148 -1.43 3.73 -16.18
N GLN A 149 -1.61 4.24 -14.95
CA GLN A 149 -0.85 3.80 -13.78
C GLN A 149 -1.78 3.50 -12.61
N LEU A 150 -1.65 2.29 -12.06
CA LEU A 150 -2.39 1.83 -10.88
C LEU A 150 -1.51 1.95 -9.64
N VAL A 151 -1.96 2.71 -8.65
CA VAL A 151 -1.40 2.70 -7.31
C VAL A 151 -1.94 1.47 -6.59
N PRO A 152 -1.10 0.53 -6.16
CA PRO A 152 -1.56 -0.72 -5.57
C PRO A 152 -2.14 -0.52 -4.17
N ALA A 153 -3.01 -1.44 -3.76
CA ALA A 153 -3.53 -1.43 -2.40
C ALA A 153 -2.51 -1.89 -1.36
N ASP A 154 -1.62 -2.80 -1.76
CA ASP A 154 -0.59 -3.39 -0.93
C ASP A 154 0.67 -3.58 -1.77
N MET A 155 1.72 -2.84 -1.45
CA MET A 155 2.98 -2.90 -2.20
C MET A 155 3.65 -4.27 -2.05
N ALA A 156 3.62 -4.87 -0.85
CA ALA A 156 4.27 -6.15 -0.60
C ALA A 156 3.77 -7.25 -1.53
N THR A 157 2.46 -7.30 -1.79
CA THR A 157 1.86 -8.21 -2.77
C THR A 157 2.38 -7.94 -4.17
N VAL A 158 2.43 -6.70 -4.62
CA VAL A 158 2.96 -6.36 -5.95
C VAL A 158 4.42 -6.77 -6.09
N PHE A 159 5.27 -6.48 -5.10
CA PHE A 159 6.67 -6.93 -5.11
C PHE A 159 6.78 -8.46 -5.16
N ALA A 160 5.90 -9.20 -4.48
CA ALA A 160 5.89 -10.66 -4.57
C ALA A 160 5.48 -11.18 -5.95
N LEU A 161 4.67 -10.43 -6.70
CA LEU A 161 4.18 -10.79 -8.02
C LEU A 161 5.17 -10.47 -9.17
N HIS A 162 6.15 -9.59 -8.95
CA HIS A 162 7.05 -9.10 -10.01
C HIS A 162 8.51 -9.48 -9.75
N ASP A 163 9.22 -9.84 -10.82
CA ASP A 163 10.67 -10.11 -10.76
C ASP A 163 11.51 -8.83 -10.77
N PHE A 164 10.97 -7.72 -11.31
CA PHE A 164 11.71 -6.48 -11.50
C PHE A 164 10.87 -5.25 -11.13
N VAL A 165 11.57 -4.19 -10.69
CA VAL A 165 11.05 -2.83 -10.56
C VAL A 165 11.76 -1.93 -11.56
N TYR A 166 10.99 -1.18 -12.33
CA TYR A 166 11.48 -0.21 -13.30
C TYR A 166 11.51 1.17 -12.63
N ALA A 167 12.70 1.68 -12.32
CA ALA A 167 12.89 2.98 -11.70
C ALA A 167 12.87 4.07 -12.77
N VAL A 168 11.93 5.00 -12.65
CA VAL A 168 11.67 6.07 -13.64
C VAL A 168 11.86 7.44 -12.98
N ARG A 169 12.54 8.35 -13.67
CA ARG A 169 12.67 9.77 -13.29
C ARG A 169 12.40 10.64 -14.50
N ASP A 170 11.60 11.69 -14.31
CA ASP A 170 11.23 12.65 -15.37
C ASP A 170 10.72 11.95 -16.65
N GLY A 171 9.92 10.88 -16.46
CA GLY A 171 9.35 10.09 -17.55
C GLY A 171 10.34 9.18 -18.29
N ARG A 172 11.58 9.01 -17.79
CA ARG A 172 12.62 8.18 -18.40
C ARG A 172 13.04 7.04 -17.47
N LEU A 173 13.20 5.84 -18.03
CA LEU A 173 13.76 4.70 -17.31
C LEU A 173 15.22 4.98 -16.95
N GLU A 174 15.55 4.94 -15.66
CA GLU A 174 16.92 5.11 -15.15
C GLU A 174 17.56 3.77 -14.78
N ALA A 175 16.78 2.85 -14.23
CA ALA A 175 17.28 1.56 -13.78
C ALA A 175 16.20 0.48 -13.78
N VAL A 176 16.64 -0.78 -13.80
CA VAL A 176 15.80 -1.95 -13.57
C VAL A 176 16.39 -2.70 -12.38
N TRP A 177 15.63 -2.80 -11.30
CA TRP A 177 16.06 -3.46 -10.07
C TRP A 177 15.41 -4.84 -9.93
N PRO A 178 16.19 -5.91 -9.69
CA PRO A 178 15.62 -7.21 -9.40
C PRO A 178 14.97 -7.21 -8.01
N VAL A 179 13.80 -7.85 -7.87
CA VAL A 179 13.18 -8.14 -6.58
C VAL A 179 13.85 -9.38 -5.99
N ALA A 180 15.11 -9.23 -5.55
CA ALA A 180 16.00 -10.33 -5.21
C ALA A 180 15.51 -11.24 -4.06
N ALA A 181 14.61 -10.75 -3.20
CA ALA A 181 14.03 -11.51 -2.09
C ALA A 181 12.73 -12.25 -2.47
N ARG A 182 12.29 -12.18 -3.74
CA ARG A 182 11.06 -12.85 -4.18
C ARG A 182 11.20 -14.37 -4.03
N GLY A 183 10.25 -14.97 -3.30
CA GLY A 183 10.25 -16.41 -3.05
C GLY A 183 11.32 -16.88 -2.06
N ALA A 184 12.00 -15.99 -1.34
CA ALA A 184 12.80 -16.35 -0.18
C ALA A 184 11.90 -16.46 1.05
N PHE A 185 11.74 -17.68 1.57
CA PHE A 185 10.91 -18.01 2.73
C PHE A 185 11.70 -18.81 3.78
#